data_AF-A0A354IA96-F1
#
_entry.id   AF-A0A354IA96-F1
#
_cell.length_a   1.000
_cell.length_b   1.000
_cell.length_c   1.000
_cell.angle_alpha   90.00
_cell.angle_beta   90.00
_cell.angle_gamma   90.00
#
_symmetry.space_group_name_H-M   'P 1'
#
loop_
_entity.id
_entity.type
_entity.pdbx_description
1 polymer ?
#
loop_
_entity_poly.entity_id
_entity_poly.type
_entity_poly.pdbx_seq_one_letter_code
_entity_poly.pdbx_strand_id
1 'polypeptide(L)' 'MPSNGEIVKDVVEQFQKVQTHMLNAREENAAKTYDGLKKDYKSLKAILNSLGVNLTDIDEIKE' A
#
# COMPACT_ATOMS: atom_id res chain seq x y z
N MET A 1 -14.97 -11.42 15.43
CA MET A 1 -14.90 -11.01 14.01
C MET A 1 -14.47 -9.55 14.02
N PRO A 2 -13.38 -9.18 13.34
CA PRO A 2 -12.92 -7.80 13.34
C PRO A 2 -13.99 -6.88 12.73
N SER A 3 -14.07 -5.66 13.25
CA SER A 3 -14.93 -4.62 12.70
C SER A 3 -14.37 -4.09 11.39
N ASN A 4 -15.23 -3.47 10.56
CA ASN A 4 -14.78 -2.81 9.33
C ASN A 4 -13.70 -1.74 9.61
N GLY A 5 -13.78 -1.05 10.76
CA GLY A 5 -12.79 -0.05 11.16
C GLY A 5 -11.42 -0.64 11.46
N GLU A 6 -11.37 -1.80 12.14
CA GLU A 6 -10.11 -2.53 12.40
C GLU A 6 -9.49 -3.02 11.08
N ILE A 7 -10.30 -3.57 10.17
CA ILE A 7 -9.83 -4.01 8.85
C ILE A 7 -9.24 -2.82 8.06
N VAL A 8 -9.94 -1.68 8.01
CA VAL A 8 -9.44 -0.49 7.32
C VAL A 8 -8.11 -0.01 7.92
N LYS A 9 -8.02 0.05 9.26
CA LYS A 9 -6.79 0.45 9.94
C LYS A 9 -5.63 -0.44 9.55
N ASP A 10 -5.81 -1.76 9.63
CA ASP A 10 -4.76 -2.73 9.32
C ASP A 10 -4.30 -2.59 7.86
N VAL A 11 -5.24 -2.47 6.91
CA VAL A 11 -4.92 -2.34 5.49
C VAL A 11 -4.20 -1.01 5.21
N VAL A 12 -4.60 0.10 5.84
CA VAL A 12 -3.91 1.40 5.71
C VAL A 12 -2.48 1.32 6.23
N GLU A 13 -2.25 0.70 7.39
CA GLU A 13 -0.90 0.54 7.95
C GLU A 13 0.00 -0.30 7.04
N GLN A 14 -0.54 -1.38 6.45
CA GLN A 14 0.22 -2.17 5.47
C GLN A 14 0.48 -1.40 4.18
N PHE A 15 -0.49 -0.62 3.70
CA PHE A 15 -0.34 0.18 2.49
C PHE A 15 0.77 1.21 2.63
N GLN A 16 0.84 1.90 3.76
CA GLN A 16 1.92 2.85 4.07
C GLN A 16 3.29 2.16 4.12
N LYS A 17 3.40 1.02 4.83
CA LYS A 17 4.66 0.25 4.92
C LYS A 17 5.16 -0.22 3.55
N VAL A 18 4.28 -0.75 2.71
CA VAL A 18 4.66 -1.20 1.37
C VAL A 18 5.16 -0.04 0.52
N GLN A 19 4.50 1.13 0.57
CA GLN A 19 4.96 2.32 -0.14
C GLN A 19 6.34 2.78 0.33
N THR A 20 6.59 2.81 1.65
CA THR A 20 7.92 3.12 2.19
C THR A 20 8.98 2.15 1.66
N HIS A 21 8.69 0.85 1.66
CA HIS A 21 9.63 -0.15 1.13
C HIS A 21 9.83 -0.02 -0.39
N MET A 22 8.81 0.40 -1.15
CA MET A 22 8.95 0.70 -2.57
C MET A 22 9.87 1.90 -2.79
N LEU A 23 9.75 2.97 -1.99
CA LEU A 23 10.65 4.12 -2.06
C LEU A 23 12.10 3.71 -1.78
N ASN A 24 12.34 2.94 -0.70
CA ASN A 24 13.67 2.45 -0.37
C ASN A 24 14.27 1.57 -1.48
N ALA A 25 13.49 0.61 -2.00
CA ALA A 25 13.94 -0.26 -3.08
C ALA A 25 14.28 0.54 -4.36
N ARG A 26 13.57 1.64 -4.62
CA ARG A 26 13.86 2.55 -5.74
C ARG A 26 15.16 3.31 -5.49
N GLU A 27 15.39 3.84 -4.30
CA GLU A 27 16.64 4.53 -3.92
C GLU A 27 17.86 3.59 -4.00
N GLU A 28 17.70 2.34 -3.59
CA GLU A 28 18.74 1.30 -3.62
C GLU A 28 18.94 0.66 -5.01
N ASN A 29 18.18 1.09 -6.04
CA ASN A 29 18.15 0.48 -7.38
C ASN A 29 17.81 -1.03 -7.38
N ALA A 30 17.05 -1.51 -6.39
CA ALA A 30 16.63 -2.89 -6.21
C ALA A 30 15.35 -3.22 -7.03
N ALA A 31 15.45 -3.19 -8.36
CA ALA A 31 14.31 -3.31 -9.28
C ALA A 31 13.42 -4.55 -9.03
N LYS A 32 14.01 -5.73 -8.79
CA LYS A 32 13.24 -6.96 -8.51
C LYS A 32 12.42 -6.86 -7.23
N THR A 33 12.97 -6.20 -6.20
CA THR A 33 12.29 -5.97 -4.92
C THR A 33 11.14 -4.98 -5.11
N TYR A 34 11.39 -3.89 -5.83
CA TYR A 34 10.36 -2.90 -6.18
C TYR A 34 9.18 -3.55 -6.92
N ASP A 35 9.46 -4.36 -7.95
CA ASP A 35 8.43 -5.05 -8.74
C ASP A 35 7.62 -6.05 -7.91
N GLY A 36 8.25 -6.68 -6.92
CA GLY A 36 7.58 -7.53 -5.94
C GLY A 36 6.58 -6.72 -5.10
N LEU A 37 7.08 -5.67 -4.44
CA LEU A 37 6.29 -4.78 -3.57
C LEU A 37 5.16 -4.08 -4.32
N LYS A 38 5.36 -3.74 -5.61
CA LYS A 38 4.34 -3.14 -6.47
C LYS A 38 3.09 -4.00 -6.61
N LYS A 39 3.21 -5.33 -6.54
CA LYS A 39 2.04 -6.23 -6.57
C LYS A 39 1.23 -6.13 -5.29
N ASP A 40 1.90 -6.07 -4.14
CA ASP A 40 1.27 -5.91 -2.84
C ASP A 40 0.60 -4.54 -2.73
N TYR A 41 1.28 -3.48 -3.16
CA TYR A 41 0.75 -2.12 -3.25
C TYR A 41 -0.58 -2.08 -4.03
N LYS A 42 -0.61 -2.68 -5.24
CA LYS A 42 -1.82 -2.72 -6.07
C LYS A 42 -2.96 -3.49 -5.39
N SER A 43 -2.64 -4.57 -4.70
CA SER A 43 -3.62 -5.40 -4.00
C SER A 43 -4.23 -4.65 -2.82
N LEU A 44 -3.40 -3.99 -2.01
CA LEU A 44 -3.85 -3.16 -0.88
C LEU A 44 -4.66 -1.95 -1.36
N LYS A 45 -4.21 -1.27 -2.42
CA LYS A 45 -4.94 -0.16 -3.05
C LYS A 45 -6.34 -0.58 -3.52
N ALA A 46 -6.46 -1.77 -4.15
CA ALA A 46 -7.74 -2.31 -4.57
C ALA A 46 -8.67 -2.61 -3.39
N ILE A 47 -8.15 -3.14 -2.28
CA ILE A 47 -8.92 -3.39 -1.05
C ILE A 47 -9.39 -2.07 -0.43
N LEU A 48 -8.51 -1.08 -0.29
CA LEU A 48 -8.91 0.22 0.29
C LEU A 48 -9.98 0.92 -0.54
N ASN A 49 -9.87 0.87 -1.87
CA ASN A 49 -10.89 1.38 -2.79
C ASN A 49 -12.22 0.64 -2.64
N SER A 50 -12.22 -0.69 -2.50
CA SER A 50 -13.45 -1.47 -2.31
C SER A 50 -14.12 -1.19 -0.95
N LEU A 51 -13.34 -0.79 0.05
CA LEU A 51 -13.79 -0.34 1.37
C LEU A 51 -14.21 1.15 1.39
N GLY A 52 -14.11 1.87 0.27
CA GLY A 52 -14.50 3.27 0.16
C GLY A 52 -13.56 4.25 0.89
N VAL A 53 -12.31 3.86 1.12
CA VAL A 53 -11.30 4.72 1.78
C VAL A 53 -10.80 5.77 0.79
N ASN A 54 -10.76 7.04 1.19
CA ASN A 54 -10.14 8.09 0.40
C ASN A 54 -8.61 7.97 0.45
N LEU A 55 -7.98 7.80 -0.72
CA LEU A 55 -6.54 7.60 -0.84
C LEU A 55 -5.73 8.88 -1.11
N THR A 56 -6.39 10.03 -1.31
CA THR A 56 -5.77 11.27 -1.82
C THR A 56 -4.48 11.66 -1.10
N ASP A 57 -4.46 11.53 0.23
CA ASP A 57 -3.33 11.92 1.07
C ASP A 57 -2.43 10.75 1.51
N ILE A 58 -2.81 9.51 1.20
CA ILE A 58 -2.09 8.30 1.65
C ILE A 58 -1.48 7.49 0.50
N ASP A 59 -1.82 7.76 -0.76
CA ASP A 59 -1.19 7.18 -1.94
C ASP A 59 -0.07 8.08 -2.47
N GLU A 60 1.16 7.78 -2.06
CA GLU A 60 2.38 8.55 -2.34
C GLU A 60 3.04 8.14 -3.67
N ILE A 61 2.97 6.86 -4.03
CA ILE A 61 3.65 6.33 -5.22
C ILE A 61 2.96 6.76 -6.52
N LYS A 62 1.63 6.94 -6.50
CA LYS A 62 0.81 7.43 -7.63
C LYS A 62 1.02 6.67 -8.95
N GLU A 63 1.19 5.35 -8.86
CA GLU A 63 1.21 4.41 -9.99
C GLU A 63 -0.15 3.76 -10.27
#